data_AF-A0A962EG46-F1
#
_entry.id   AF-A0A962EG46-F1
#
_cell.length_a   1.000
_cell.length_b   1.000
_cell.length_c   1.000
_cell.angle_alpha   90.00
_cell.angle_beta   90.00
_cell.angle_gamma   90.00
#
_symmetry.space_group_name_H-M   'P 1'
#
loop_
_entity.id
_entity.type
_entity.pdbx_description
1 polymer ?
#
loop_
_entity_poly.entity_id
_entity_poly.type
_entity_poly.pdbx_seq_one_letter_code
_entity_poly.pdbx_strand_id
1 'polypeptide(L)'
;MFIPLNEHTAKLSQKLVWFEPPGLALANPIRFLAYAFRYARFEEMSQLREYLSDDELRQALRQAPPGIIDPRSWAYWHLMLDLAPQPLPERDLGTR
;
A
#
# COMPACT_ATOMS: atom_id res chain seq x y z
N MET A 1 7.08 -10.06 2.86
CA MET A 1 6.84 -8.65 3.22
C MET A 1 6.65 -8.49 4.72
N PHE A 2 7.54 -7.71 5.33
CA PHE A 2 7.52 -7.32 6.73
C PHE A 2 7.99 -5.88 6.86
N ILE A 3 7.24 -5.04 7.58
CA ILE A 3 7.65 -3.67 7.91
C ILE A 3 7.79 -3.61 9.44
N PRO A 4 9.01 -3.42 9.98
CA PRO A 4 9.22 -3.45 11.42
C PRO A 4 8.51 -2.30 12.10
N LEU A 5 7.95 -2.50 13.30
CA LEU A 5 7.47 -1.39 14.13
C LEU A 5 8.65 -0.76 14.88
N ASN A 6 9.05 0.44 14.46
CA ASN A 6 10.06 1.27 15.10
C ASN A 6 9.61 2.75 15.06
N GLU A 7 10.39 3.67 15.59
CA GLU A 7 10.02 5.10 15.63
C GLU A 7 9.73 5.67 14.23
N HIS A 8 10.53 5.29 13.24
CA HIS A 8 10.43 5.79 11.87
C HIS A 8 9.17 5.27 11.17
N THR A 9 8.94 3.96 11.19
CA THR A 9 7.77 3.33 10.57
C THR A 9 6.48 3.67 11.32
N ALA A 10 6.55 3.93 12.63
CA ALA A 10 5.41 4.44 13.39
C ALA A 10 4.98 5.84 12.91
N LYS A 11 5.94 6.75 12.67
CA LYS A 11 5.65 8.08 12.12
C LYS A 11 5.07 8.00 10.70
N LEU A 12 5.63 7.15 9.84
CA LEU A 12 5.05 6.88 8.52
C LEU A 12 3.63 6.36 8.62
N SER A 13 3.40 5.40 9.53
CA SER A 13 2.08 4.82 9.71
C SER A 13 1.04 5.84 10.15
N GLN A 14 1.38 6.74 11.07
CA GLN A 14 0.47 7.78 11.54
C GLN A 14 0.12 8.79 10.43
N LYS A 15 1.04 9.03 9.48
CA LYS A 15 0.79 9.90 8.32
C LYS A 15 -0.11 9.23 7.29
N LEU A 16 0.17 7.97 6.95
CA LEU A 16 -0.50 7.27 5.85
C LEU A 16 -1.83 6.63 6.28
N VAL A 17 -1.93 6.19 7.54
CA VAL A 17 -3.09 5.55 8.13
C VAL A 17 -3.37 6.16 9.51
N TRP A 18 -3.85 7.40 9.50
CA TRP A 18 -4.02 8.23 10.71
C TRP A 18 -5.11 7.77 11.67
N PHE A 19 -6.04 6.93 11.21
CA PHE A 19 -7.23 6.52 11.96
C PHE A 19 -7.03 5.23 12.77
N GLU A 20 -5.84 4.61 12.74
CA GLU A 20 -5.54 3.41 13.51
C GLU A 20 -4.13 3.42 14.13
N PRO A 21 -3.89 2.70 15.24
CA PRO A 21 -2.56 2.61 15.83
C PRO A 21 -1.53 1.99 14.89
N PRO A 22 -0.25 2.45 14.90
CA PRO A 22 0.79 1.93 14.01
C PRO A 22 1.01 0.42 14.05
N GLY A 23 0.91 -0.18 15.24
CA GLY A 23 1.05 -1.64 15.37
C GLY A 23 -0.03 -2.40 14.61
N LEU A 24 -1.28 -1.89 14.57
CA LEU A 24 -2.37 -2.52 13.82
C LEU A 24 -2.27 -2.27 12.32
N ALA A 25 -1.83 -1.08 11.91
CA ALA A 25 -1.59 -0.76 10.51
C ALA A 25 -0.49 -1.63 9.91
N LEU A 26 0.68 -1.65 10.55
CA LEU A 26 1.84 -2.38 10.06
C LEU A 26 1.69 -3.90 10.17
N ALA A 27 0.79 -4.41 11.02
CA ALA A 27 0.46 -5.83 11.10
C ALA A 27 -0.17 -6.39 9.82
N ASN A 28 -0.71 -5.54 8.94
CA ASN A 28 -1.17 -5.93 7.60
C ASN A 28 -0.46 -5.09 6.52
N PRO A 29 0.77 -5.47 6.12
CA PRO A 29 1.57 -4.70 5.18
C PRO A 29 0.89 -4.48 3.82
N ILE A 30 0.08 -5.43 3.34
CA ILE A 30 -0.65 -5.28 2.06
C ILE A 30 -1.67 -4.14 2.16
N ARG A 31 -2.50 -4.14 3.20
CA ARG A 31 -3.49 -3.06 3.42
C ARG A 31 -2.79 -1.73 3.69
N PHE A 32 -1.74 -1.74 4.47
CA PHE A 32 -0.93 -0.56 4.74
C PHE A 32 -0.35 0.04 3.46
N LEU A 33 0.22 -0.78 2.57
CA LEU A 33 0.73 -0.32 1.29
C LEU A 33 -0.37 0.15 0.34
N ALA A 34 -1.58 -0.40 0.40
CA ALA A 34 -2.69 0.16 -0.36
C ALA A 34 -2.97 1.63 0.03
N TYR A 35 -2.89 1.97 1.32
CA TYR A 35 -2.94 3.37 1.76
C TYR A 35 -1.71 4.16 1.30
N ALA A 36 -0.51 3.57 1.36
CA ALA A 36 0.70 4.21 0.86
C ALA A 36 0.61 4.53 -0.64
N PHE A 37 0.14 3.60 -1.48
CA PHE A 37 -0.03 3.84 -2.91
C PHE A 37 -0.97 5.00 -3.21
N ARG A 38 -1.98 5.22 -2.37
CA ARG A 38 -2.92 6.33 -2.51
C ARG A 38 -2.39 7.66 -1.98
N TYR A 39 -1.79 7.64 -0.79
CA TYR A 39 -1.54 8.86 -0.01
C TYR A 39 -0.07 9.23 0.15
N ALA A 40 0.86 8.30 -0.04
CA ALA A 40 2.27 8.59 0.12
C ALA A 40 2.75 9.56 -0.97
N ARG A 41 3.56 10.53 -0.55
CA ARG A 41 4.33 11.36 -1.47
C ARG A 41 5.69 10.69 -1.70
N PHE A 42 6.50 11.32 -2.53
CA PHE A 42 7.84 10.82 -2.87
C PHE A 42 8.69 10.50 -1.62
N GLU A 43 8.68 11.39 -0.62
CA GLU A 43 9.44 11.21 0.63
C GLU A 43 9.00 9.96 1.40
N GLU A 44 7.70 9.80 1.63
CA GLU A 44 7.17 8.66 2.38
C GLU A 44 7.43 7.34 1.63
N MET A 45 7.28 7.35 0.31
CA MET A 45 7.51 6.15 -0.49
C MET A 45 9.00 5.80 -0.60
N SER A 46 9.88 6.79 -0.64
CA SER A 46 11.34 6.57 -0.57
C SER A 46 11.73 5.89 0.74
N GLN A 47 11.16 6.33 1.85
CA GLN A 47 11.40 5.72 3.17
C GLN A 47 10.87 4.29 3.24
N LEU A 48 9.70 4.00 2.64
CA LEU A 48 9.16 2.64 2.60
C LEU A 48 10.04 1.68 1.79
N ARG A 49 10.70 2.17 0.74
CA ARG A 49 11.64 1.41 -0.10
C ARG A 49 12.94 1.05 0.60
N GLU A 50 13.21 1.60 1.79
CA GLU A 50 14.31 1.13 2.66
C GLU A 50 13.98 -0.23 3.30
N TYR A 51 12.70 -0.59 3.41
CA TYR A 51 12.23 -1.84 4.03
C TYR A 51 11.68 -2.85 3.02
N LEU A 52 11.43 -2.43 1.78
CA LEU A 52 10.66 -3.18 0.81
C LEU A 52 11.34 -3.17 -0.55
N SER A 53 11.38 -4.34 -1.17
CA SER A 53 11.79 -4.49 -2.57
C SER A 53 10.66 -4.10 -3.54
N ASP A 54 11.02 -3.81 -4.80
CA ASP A 54 10.05 -3.57 -5.87
C ASP A 54 9.11 -4.77 -6.08
N ASP A 55 9.60 -5.99 -5.88
CA ASP A 55 8.78 -7.20 -6.01
C ASP A 55 7.73 -7.31 -4.89
N GLU A 56 8.06 -6.86 -3.68
CA GLU A 56 7.08 -6.77 -2.59
C GLU A 56 6.05 -5.67 -2.86
N LEU A 57 6.45 -4.54 -3.44
CA LEU A 57 5.50 -3.51 -3.88
C LEU A 57 4.57 -4.02 -4.99
N ARG A 58 5.11 -4.75 -5.98
CA ARG A 58 4.30 -5.39 -7.02
C ARG A 58 3.33 -6.40 -6.42
N GLN A 59 3.78 -7.22 -5.48
CA GLN A 59 2.93 -8.17 -4.77
C GLN A 59 1.80 -7.44 -4.04
N ALA A 60 2.12 -6.39 -3.28
CA ALA A 60 1.14 -5.61 -2.53
C ALA A 60 0.10 -4.94 -3.43
N LEU A 61 0.52 -4.39 -4.58
CA LEU A 61 -0.40 -3.77 -5.55
C LEU A 61 -1.35 -4.81 -6.15
N ARG A 62 -0.85 -5.99 -6.52
CA ARG A 62 -1.67 -7.11 -7.05
C ARG A 62 -2.67 -7.66 -6.03
N GLN A 63 -2.32 -7.60 -4.74
CA GLN A 63 -3.14 -8.10 -3.63
C GLN A 63 -3.95 -6.98 -2.93
N ALA A 64 -3.94 -5.77 -3.47
CA ALA A 64 -4.57 -4.62 -2.83
C ALA A 64 -6.09 -4.86 -2.67
N PRO A 65 -6.66 -4.58 -1.48
CA PRO A 65 -8.09 -4.75 -1.27
C PRO A 65 -8.91 -3.70 -2.06
N PRO A 66 -10.16 -4.03 -2.41
CA PRO A 66 -11.06 -3.10 -3.10
C PRO A 66 -11.34 -1.86 -2.25
N GLY A 67 -11.49 -0.71 -2.91
CA GLY A 67 -11.97 0.54 -2.30
C GLY A 67 -10.94 1.42 -1.61
N ILE A 68 -9.67 1.01 -1.49
CA ILE A 68 -8.62 1.85 -0.90
C ILE A 68 -7.96 2.73 -1.97
N ILE A 69 -7.42 2.14 -3.03
CA ILE A 69 -6.65 2.85 -4.07
C ILE A 69 -7.62 3.51 -5.06
N ASP A 70 -7.42 4.78 -5.40
CA ASP A 70 -8.21 5.46 -6.44
C ASP A 70 -7.71 5.12 -7.86
N PRO A 71 -8.53 5.31 -8.92
CA PRO A 71 -8.15 4.95 -10.29
C PRO A 71 -6.86 5.61 -10.79
N ARG A 72 -6.59 6.86 -10.40
CA ARG A 72 -5.39 7.59 -10.83
C ARG A 72 -4.15 6.98 -10.19
N SER A 73 -4.18 6.77 -8.88
CA SER A 73 -3.08 6.15 -8.14
C SER A 73 -2.83 4.71 -8.59
N TRP A 74 -3.89 3.95 -8.90
CA TRP A 74 -3.79 2.59 -9.44
C TRP A 74 -3.06 2.54 -10.77
N ALA A 75 -3.47 3.37 -11.74
CA ALA A 75 -2.82 3.46 -13.04
C ALA A 75 -1.36 3.92 -12.93
N TYR A 76 -1.10 4.93 -12.08
CA TYR A 76 0.25 5.42 -11.82
C TYR A 76 1.17 4.33 -11.28
N TRP A 77 0.75 3.58 -10.26
CA TRP A 77 1.59 2.55 -9.65
C TRP A 77 1.79 1.33 -10.55
N HIS A 78 0.82 0.98 -11.40
CA HIS A 78 1.03 -0.03 -12.44
C HIS A 78 2.14 0.40 -13.41
N LEU A 79 2.10 1.65 -13.86
CA LEU A 79 3.15 2.20 -14.73
C LEU A 79 4.52 2.24 -14.02
N MET A 80 4.57 2.77 -12.80
CA MET A 80 5.83 2.94 -12.05
C MET A 80 6.51 1.63 -11.66
N LEU A 81 5.74 0.54 -11.52
CA LEU A 81 6.28 -0.78 -11.16
C LEU A 81 6.44 -1.72 -12.36
N ASP A 82 6.29 -1.20 -13.59
CA ASP A 82 6.38 -1.95 -14.84
C ASP A 82 5.41 -3.15 -14.86
N LEU A 83 4.16 -2.87 -14.52
CA LEU A 83 3.06 -3.84 -14.52
C LEU A 83 2.09 -3.51 -15.65
N ALA A 84 1.60 -4.56 -16.32
CA ALA A 84 0.52 -4.42 -17.30
C ALA A 84 -0.71 -3.75 -16.64
N PRO A 85 -1.39 -2.81 -17.32
CA PRO A 85 -2.60 -2.18 -16.78
C PRO A 85 -3.65 -3.23 -16.38
N GLN A 86 -4.21 -3.09 -15.19
CA GLN A 86 -5.27 -3.96 -14.66
C GLN A 86 -6.50 -3.13 -14.31
N PRO A 87 -7.72 -3.71 -14.34
CA PRO A 87 -8.88 -3.07 -13.72
C PRO A 87 -8.66 -2.95 -12.20
N LEU A 88 -9.38 -2.02 -11.56
CA LEU A 88 -9.39 -1.93 -10.11
C LEU A 88 -9.98 -3.21 -9.50
N PRO A 89 -9.49 -3.64 -8.32
CA PRO A 89 -10.09 -4.77 -7.61
C PRO A 89 -11.53 -4.42 -7.22
N GLU A 90 -12.43 -5.37 -7.48
CA GLU A 90 -13.84 -5.27 -7.14
C GLU A 90 -14.14 -6.01 -5.82
N ARG A 91 -15.17 -5.55 -5.12
CA ARG A 91 -15.64 -6.23 -3.91
C ARG A 91 -16.43 -7.47 -4.29
N ASP A 92 -15.89 -8.64 -3.95
CA ASP A 92 -16.67 -9.88 -4.00
C ASP A 92 -17.73 -9.87 -2.89
N LEU A 93 -18.99 -10.00 -3.29
CA LEU A 93 -20.13 -10.04 -2.39
C LEU A 93 -20.56 -11.46 -2.01
N GLY A 94 -19.93 -12.49 -2.60
CA GLY A 94 -20.41 -13.86 -2.56
C GLY A 94 -21.74 -13.97 -3.29
N THR A 95 -21.77 -14.67 -4.42
CA THR A 95 -23.06 -15.06 -5.00
C THR A 95 -23.70 -16.05 -4.04
N ARG A 96 -24.88 -15.72 -3.50
CA ARG A 96 -25.66 -16.60 -2.62
C ARG A 96 -25.99 -17.92 -3.26
#